data_AF-A0A166DW71-F1
#
_entry.id   AF-A0A166DW71-F1
#
_cell.length_a   1.000
_cell.length_b   1.000
_cell.length_c   1.000
_cell.angle_alpha   90.00
_cell.angle_beta   90.00
_cell.angle_gamma   90.00
#
_symmetry.space_group_name_H-M   'P 1'
#
loop_
_entity.id
_entity.type
_entity.pdbx_description
1 polymer ?
#
loop_
_entity_poly.entity_id
_entity_poly.type
_entity_poly.pdbx_seq_one_letter_code
_entity_poly.pdbx_strand_id
1 'polypeptide(L)'
;MSVPSKSRLSPASFTRHYTDEEKRDPRVRFVAPVGGPGVVAEREGKGPTPVYHAFTVGLSPTTPHTFDATNSKGYLWHAIQTSGYNPEAASGASMKITAPDAKAMVPISILNTKGGPELKVENVGDSVTQILLFDLE
;
A
#
# COMPACT_ATOMS: atom_id res chain seq x y z
N MET A 1 10.69 14.74 3.29
CA MET A 1 11.59 14.07 2.33
C MET A 1 11.97 12.72 2.90
N SER A 2 11.74 11.63 2.16
CA SER A 2 12.23 10.30 2.56
C SER A 2 13.65 10.13 2.03
N VAL A 3 14.59 9.76 2.90
CA VAL A 3 16.02 9.56 2.58
C VAL A 3 16.36 8.10 2.86
N PRO A 4 17.18 7.43 2.02
CA PRO A 4 17.58 6.05 2.28
C PRO A 4 18.25 5.92 3.64
N SER A 5 17.88 4.89 4.40
CA SER A 5 18.48 4.60 5.72
C SER A 5 19.96 4.21 5.62
N LYS A 6 20.41 3.82 4.42
CA LYS A 6 21.80 3.53 4.11
C LYS A 6 22.24 4.26 2.85
N SER A 7 23.26 5.10 2.98
CA SER A 7 23.85 5.83 1.86
C SER A 7 24.89 4.99 1.12
N ARG A 8 25.16 5.34 -0.15
CA ARG A 8 26.24 4.76 -0.98
C ARG A 8 26.13 3.25 -1.19
N LEU A 9 24.92 2.72 -1.26
CA LEU A 9 24.70 1.34 -1.67
C LEU A 9 25.03 1.17 -3.16
N SER A 10 25.63 0.02 -3.49
CA SER A 10 25.73 -0.41 -4.89
C SER A 10 24.32 -0.65 -5.44
N PRO A 11 24.05 -0.29 -6.72
CA PRO A 11 22.79 -0.59 -7.36
C PRO A 11 22.46 -2.08 -7.27
N ALA A 12 21.24 -2.39 -6.87
CA ALA A 12 20.72 -3.75 -6.82
C ALA A 12 19.35 -3.79 -7.52
N SER A 13 19.07 -4.90 -8.19
CA SER A 13 17.79 -5.16 -8.83
C SER A 13 17.16 -6.38 -8.18
N PHE A 14 15.87 -6.29 -7.88
CA PHE A 14 15.09 -7.36 -7.29
C PHE A 14 13.82 -7.57 -8.10
N THR A 15 13.47 -8.83 -8.32
CA THR A 15 12.27 -9.22 -9.04
C THR A 15 11.45 -10.16 -8.17
N ARG A 16 10.16 -9.87 -8.06
CA ARG A 16 9.18 -10.67 -7.33
C ARG A 16 7.98 -10.91 -8.23
N HIS A 17 7.44 -12.13 -8.16
CA HIS A 17 6.23 -12.52 -8.85
C HIS A 17 5.16 -12.85 -7.82
N TYR A 18 3.98 -12.26 -8.00
CA TYR A 18 2.81 -12.51 -7.17
C TYR A 18 1.68 -13.00 -8.07
N THR A 19 1.09 -14.11 -7.70
CA THR A 19 -0.13 -14.66 -8.28
C THR A 19 -1.32 -13.75 -7.99
N ASP A 20 -2.40 -13.90 -8.74
CA ASP A 20 -3.60 -13.11 -8.50
C ASP A 20 -4.31 -13.53 -7.21
N GLU A 21 -4.13 -14.76 -6.78
CA GLU A 21 -4.58 -15.26 -5.48
C GLU A 21 -3.81 -14.59 -4.32
N GLU A 22 -2.49 -14.47 -4.41
CA GLU A 22 -1.69 -13.75 -3.40
C GLU A 22 -2.08 -12.27 -3.35
N LYS A 23 -2.32 -11.65 -4.51
CA LYS A 23 -2.82 -10.27 -4.60
C LYS A 23 -4.19 -10.09 -3.95
N ARG A 24 -4.94 -11.15 -3.68
CA ARG A 24 -6.23 -11.06 -2.97
C ARG A 24 -6.09 -11.05 -1.45
N ASP A 25 -4.90 -11.28 -0.91
CA ASP A 25 -4.70 -11.23 0.54
C ASP A 25 -4.46 -9.77 0.98
N PRO A 26 -5.30 -9.20 1.87
CA PRO A 26 -5.13 -7.84 2.37
C PRO A 26 -3.84 -7.62 3.17
N ARG A 27 -3.12 -8.70 3.52
CA ARG A 27 -1.87 -8.66 4.30
C ARG A 27 -0.62 -8.83 3.43
N VAL A 28 -0.76 -9.05 2.13
CA VAL A 28 0.40 -9.21 1.26
C VAL A 28 1.18 -7.91 1.17
N ARG A 29 2.48 -8.02 1.44
CA ARG A 29 3.46 -6.94 1.35
C ARG A 29 4.32 -7.19 0.12
N PHE A 30 4.31 -6.26 -0.83
CA PHE A 30 5.16 -6.32 -2.02
C PHE A 30 6.57 -5.80 -1.76
N VAL A 31 6.67 -4.79 -0.89
CA VAL A 31 7.90 -4.08 -0.56
C VAL A 31 7.91 -3.88 0.95
N ALA A 32 9.05 -4.10 1.60
CA ALA A 32 9.19 -3.88 3.03
C ALA A 32 10.65 -3.58 3.43
N PRO A 33 10.89 -2.98 4.61
CA PRO A 33 12.23 -2.61 5.07
C PRO A 33 13.16 -3.82 5.19
N VAL A 34 14.45 -3.62 4.89
CA VAL A 34 15.48 -4.66 5.12
C VAL A 34 15.48 -5.10 6.58
N GLY A 35 15.48 -6.41 6.81
CA GLY A 35 15.40 -7.00 8.16
C GLY A 35 13.96 -7.18 8.67
N GLY A 36 12.95 -6.71 7.93
CA GLY A 36 11.55 -6.95 8.23
C GLY A 36 11.14 -8.43 8.04
N PRO A 37 10.00 -8.84 8.61
CA PRO A 37 9.52 -10.22 8.51
C PRO A 37 9.32 -10.67 7.05
N GLY A 38 9.91 -11.82 6.70
CA GLY A 38 9.76 -12.44 5.37
C GLY A 38 10.54 -11.76 4.24
N VAL A 39 11.32 -10.72 4.53
CA VAL A 39 12.10 -9.99 3.52
C VAL A 39 13.37 -10.75 3.15
N VAL A 40 13.54 -11.03 1.86
CA VAL A 40 14.68 -11.79 1.34
C VAL A 40 15.52 -10.92 0.42
N ALA A 41 16.85 -10.93 0.57
CA ALA A 41 17.79 -10.14 -0.22
C ALA A 41 18.26 -10.81 -1.53
N GLU A 42 17.54 -11.84 -1.97
CA GLU A 42 17.82 -12.53 -3.23
C GLU A 42 17.26 -11.74 -4.42
N ARG A 43 18.02 -11.69 -5.52
CA ARG A 43 17.61 -11.01 -6.76
C ARG A 43 16.25 -11.51 -7.24
N GLU A 44 16.08 -12.83 -7.33
CA GLU A 44 14.81 -13.49 -7.64
C GLU A 44 14.44 -14.35 -6.44
N GLY A 45 13.28 -14.11 -5.84
CA GLY A 45 12.90 -14.76 -4.60
C GLY A 45 11.41 -14.63 -4.30
N LYS A 46 11.00 -15.20 -3.17
CA LYS A 46 9.64 -15.08 -2.65
C LYS A 46 9.61 -14.13 -1.45
N GLY A 47 8.47 -13.47 -1.25
CA GLY A 47 8.29 -12.50 -0.18
C GLY A 47 8.63 -11.06 -0.60
N PRO A 48 8.48 -10.09 0.33
CA PRO A 48 8.56 -8.67 0.01
C PRO A 48 9.96 -8.29 -0.50
N THR A 49 9.99 -7.38 -1.46
CA THR A 49 11.23 -6.79 -1.97
C THR A 49 11.88 -5.94 -0.88
N PRO A 50 13.18 -6.14 -0.59
CA PRO A 50 13.91 -5.36 0.40
C PRO A 50 14.07 -3.91 -0.07
N VAL A 51 13.67 -2.97 0.79
CA VAL A 51 14.01 -1.55 0.62
C VAL A 51 14.76 -1.03 1.83
N TYR A 52 15.77 -0.19 1.58
CA TYR A 52 16.52 0.51 2.62
C TYR A 52 15.79 1.80 3.02
N HIS A 53 14.48 1.69 3.21
CA HIS A 53 13.57 2.74 3.64
C HIS A 53 12.47 2.13 4.47
N ALA A 54 11.92 2.92 5.38
CA ALA A 54 10.83 2.53 6.22
C ALA A 54 9.48 2.76 5.51
N PHE A 55 9.25 2.03 4.42
CA PHE A 55 7.93 1.97 3.81
C PHE A 55 7.52 0.56 3.42
N THR A 56 6.22 0.30 3.53
CA THR A 56 5.59 -0.94 3.11
C THR A 56 4.59 -0.67 2.00
N VAL A 57 4.58 -1.50 0.95
CA VAL A 57 3.54 -1.47 -0.08
C VAL A 57 2.69 -2.72 0.01
N GLY A 58 1.39 -2.58 0.25
CA GLY A 58 0.45 -3.69 0.33
C GLY A 58 -0.75 -3.54 -0.61
N LEU A 59 -1.47 -4.64 -0.82
CA LEU A 59 -2.71 -4.70 -1.61
C LEU A 59 -3.89 -5.05 -0.71
N SER A 60 -5.00 -4.32 -0.80
CA SER A 60 -6.25 -4.69 -0.12
C SER A 60 -7.40 -4.78 -1.11
N PRO A 61 -8.04 -5.96 -1.27
CA PRO A 61 -9.26 -6.09 -2.05
C PRO A 61 -10.51 -6.07 -1.16
N THR A 62 -11.54 -5.35 -1.63
CA THR A 62 -13.00 -5.51 -1.38
C THR A 62 -13.54 -5.64 0.04
N THR A 63 -12.72 -5.93 1.03
CA THR A 63 -13.10 -6.28 2.39
C THR A 63 -12.64 -5.16 3.30
N PRO A 64 -13.48 -4.69 4.23
CA PRO A 64 -13.05 -3.71 5.19
C PRO A 64 -11.79 -4.19 5.93
N HIS A 65 -10.71 -3.43 5.83
CA HIS A 65 -9.48 -3.72 6.54
C HIS A 65 -9.11 -2.56 7.46
N THR A 66 -8.71 -2.91 8.68
CA THR A 66 -8.19 -1.96 9.65
C THR A 66 -6.68 -2.08 9.69
N PHE A 67 -5.99 -0.98 9.41
CA PHE A 67 -4.55 -0.88 9.56
C PHE A 67 -4.23 -0.27 10.92
N ASP A 68 -3.24 -0.86 11.60
CA ASP A 68 -2.61 -0.25 12.78
C ASP A 68 -1.71 0.90 12.30
N ALA A 69 -2.10 2.12 12.69
CA ALA A 69 -1.45 3.36 12.28
C ALA A 69 -0.65 4.03 13.41
N THR A 70 -0.35 3.28 14.46
CA THR A 70 0.30 3.81 15.68
C THR A 70 1.70 4.37 15.41
N ASN A 71 2.45 3.82 14.44
CA ASN A 71 3.84 4.23 14.14
C ASN A 71 4.03 4.92 12.77
N SER A 72 2.95 5.13 12.01
CA SER A 72 3.03 5.63 10.64
C SER A 72 2.88 7.14 10.58
N LYS A 73 3.83 7.83 9.91
CA LYS A 73 3.78 9.28 9.65
C LYS A 73 2.76 9.66 8.58
N GLY A 74 2.33 8.71 7.75
CA GLY A 74 1.26 8.95 6.80
C GLY A 74 1.05 7.80 5.83
N TYR A 75 -0.10 7.84 5.17
CA TYR A 75 -0.48 6.84 4.18
C TYR A 75 -0.79 7.50 2.85
N LEU A 76 -0.24 6.95 1.78
CA LEU A 76 -0.68 7.21 0.42
C LEU A 76 -1.48 6.00 -0.06
N TRP A 77 -2.73 6.25 -0.43
CA TRP A 77 -3.61 5.27 -1.03
C TRP A 77 -3.73 5.57 -2.53
N HIS A 78 -3.39 4.60 -3.36
CA HIS A 78 -3.54 4.71 -4.81
C HIS A 78 -4.43 3.59 -5.32
N ALA A 79 -5.67 3.93 -5.69
CA ALA A 79 -6.55 2.98 -6.34
C ALA A 79 -5.99 2.65 -7.72
N ILE A 80 -5.69 1.38 -7.97
CA ILE A 80 -5.22 0.89 -9.26
C ILE A 80 -6.42 0.89 -10.20
N GLN A 81 -6.37 1.76 -11.20
CA GLN A 81 -7.40 1.83 -12.22
C GLN A 81 -7.37 0.56 -13.07
N THR A 82 -8.46 -0.21 -13.06
CA THR A 82 -8.61 -1.45 -13.86
C THR A 82 -9.32 -1.21 -15.19
N SER A 83 -10.12 -0.15 -15.28
CA SER A 83 -10.66 0.36 -16.54
C SER A 83 -9.58 1.16 -17.26
N GLY A 84 -9.46 1.03 -18.59
CA GLY A 84 -8.57 1.89 -19.37
C GLY A 84 -8.85 3.38 -19.13
N TYR A 85 -7.93 4.26 -19.57
CA TYR A 85 -8.06 5.71 -19.40
C TYR A 85 -9.47 6.20 -19.75
N ASN A 86 -10.16 6.82 -18.78
CA ASN A 86 -11.48 7.39 -18.94
C ASN A 86 -11.46 8.85 -18.47
N PRO A 87 -11.68 9.83 -19.36
CA PRO A 87 -11.73 11.25 -18.99
C PRO A 87 -13.05 11.67 -18.34
N GLU A 88 -14.06 10.80 -18.29
CA GLU A 88 -15.34 11.07 -17.64
C GLU A 88 -15.25 10.91 -16.11
N ALA A 89 -16.34 11.27 -15.41
CA ALA A 89 -16.45 11.04 -13.98
C ALA A 89 -16.23 9.55 -13.64
N ALA A 90 -15.37 9.29 -12.66
CA ALA A 90 -15.05 7.92 -12.24
C ALA A 90 -16.33 7.18 -11.84
N SER A 91 -16.57 6.02 -12.48
CA SER A 91 -17.69 5.13 -12.20
C SER A 91 -17.17 3.73 -11.87
N GLY A 92 -17.83 3.04 -10.93
CA GLY A 92 -17.42 1.72 -10.45
C GLY A 92 -16.62 1.77 -9.15
N ALA A 93 -15.34 1.43 -9.22
CA ALA A 93 -14.43 1.26 -8.07
C ALA A 93 -14.36 2.54 -7.21
N SER A 94 -14.95 2.50 -6.02
CA SER A 94 -15.02 3.63 -5.10
C SER A 94 -14.58 3.17 -3.72
N MET A 95 -13.56 3.82 -3.16
CA MET A 95 -13.01 3.44 -1.86
C MET A 95 -13.25 4.55 -0.86
N LYS A 96 -13.73 4.16 0.31
CA LYS A 96 -13.91 5.06 1.44
C LYS A 96 -12.87 4.75 2.51
N ILE A 97 -12.12 5.78 2.86
CA ILE A 97 -11.12 5.74 3.92
C ILE A 97 -11.70 6.51 5.10
N THR A 98 -11.76 5.86 6.26
CA THR A 98 -12.20 6.47 7.52
C THR A 98 -11.05 6.44 8.52
N ALA A 99 -10.75 7.63 9.05
CA ALA A 99 -9.79 7.86 10.11
C ALA A 99 -10.47 8.66 11.24
N PRO A 100 -9.89 8.70 12.46
CA PRO A 100 -10.48 9.42 13.61
C PRO A 100 -10.88 10.86 13.29
N ASP A 101 -10.05 11.58 12.51
CA ASP A 101 -10.24 13.00 12.20
C ASP A 101 -10.49 13.30 10.71
N ALA A 102 -10.66 12.27 9.87
CA ALA A 102 -10.75 12.48 8.42
C ALA A 102 -11.52 11.38 7.70
N LYS A 103 -12.21 11.79 6.63
CA LYS A 103 -12.80 10.89 5.64
C LYS A 103 -12.31 11.32 4.26
N ALA A 104 -11.82 10.37 3.49
CA ALA A 104 -11.39 10.61 2.12
C ALA A 104 -12.02 9.59 1.17
N MET A 105 -12.30 10.04 -0.05
CA MET A 105 -12.76 9.21 -1.15
C MET A 105 -11.68 9.25 -2.22
N VAL A 106 -11.21 8.07 -2.62
CA VAL A 106 -10.02 7.91 -3.45
C VAL A 106 -10.41 7.78 -4.92
N PRO A 107 -9.62 8.40 -5.82
CA PRO A 107 -8.68 7.60 -6.62
C PRO A 107 -7.22 7.71 -6.15
N ILE A 108 -6.81 8.89 -5.62
CA ILE A 108 -5.56 9.05 -4.84
C ILE A 108 -5.86 9.86 -3.58
N SER A 109 -5.42 9.39 -2.41
CA SER A 109 -5.60 10.11 -1.14
C SER A 109 -4.34 10.01 -0.30
N ILE A 110 -3.85 11.18 0.13
CA ILE A 110 -2.77 11.30 1.11
C ILE A 110 -3.42 11.61 2.44
N LEU A 111 -3.23 10.72 3.41
CA LEU A 111 -3.70 10.92 4.76
C LEU A 111 -2.49 11.06 5.69
N ASN A 112 -2.29 12.27 6.21
CA ASN A 112 -1.33 12.51 7.28
C ASN A 112 -2.01 12.21 8.61
N THR A 113 -1.93 10.96 9.06
CA THR A 113 -2.37 10.60 10.41
C THR A 113 -1.29 11.02 11.40
N LYS A 114 -1.57 12.02 12.24
CA LYS A 114 -0.77 12.24 13.45
C LYS A 114 -1.11 11.14 14.47
N GLY A 115 -0.64 9.92 14.24
CA GLY A 115 -0.73 8.80 15.19
C GLY A 115 -2.13 8.50 15.73
N GLY A 116 -3.05 8.09 14.86
CA GLY A 116 -4.35 7.54 15.26
C GLY A 116 -4.31 6.00 15.21
N PRO A 117 -5.02 5.28 16.10
CA PRO A 117 -4.82 3.84 16.27
C PRO A 117 -5.38 2.97 15.13
N GLU A 118 -6.37 3.45 14.38
CA GLU A 118 -7.08 2.61 13.42
C GLU A 118 -7.48 3.39 12.16
N LEU A 119 -7.08 2.84 11.01
CA LEU A 119 -7.54 3.29 9.70
C LEU A 119 -8.40 2.21 9.06
N LYS A 120 -9.67 2.54 8.81
CA LYS A 120 -10.60 1.65 8.14
C LYS A 120 -10.69 2.00 6.67
N VAL A 121 -10.44 1.00 5.82
CA VAL A 121 -10.60 1.14 4.37
C VAL A 121 -11.67 0.17 3.90
N GLU A 122 -12.68 0.69 3.20
CA GLU A 122 -13.83 -0.07 2.71
C GLU A 122 -14.11 0.23 1.23
N ASN A 123 -14.40 -0.81 0.45
CA ASN A 123 -14.85 -0.67 -0.93
C ASN A 123 -16.35 -0.41 -0.90
N VAL A 124 -16.75 0.77 -1.38
CA VAL A 124 -18.15 1.20 -1.48
C VAL A 124 -18.64 1.22 -2.93
N GLY A 125 -17.79 0.83 -3.87
CA GLY A 125 -18.13 0.69 -5.29
C GLY A 125 -18.57 -0.73 -5.66
N ASP A 126 -19.18 -0.84 -6.83
CA ASP A 126 -19.78 -2.09 -7.34
C ASP A 126 -18.78 -3.04 -8.00
N SER A 127 -17.49 -2.69 -8.01
CA SER A 127 -16.42 -3.47 -8.65
C SER A 127 -15.23 -3.71 -7.72
N VAL A 128 -14.46 -4.76 -8.01
CA VAL A 128 -13.25 -5.09 -7.26
C VAL A 128 -12.22 -3.98 -7.46
N THR A 129 -11.81 -3.34 -6.36
CA THR A 129 -10.76 -2.32 -6.37
C THR A 129 -9.49 -2.89 -5.78
N GLN A 130 -8.37 -2.65 -6.47
CA GLN A 130 -7.03 -2.88 -5.96
C GLN A 130 -6.47 -1.55 -5.45
N ILE A 131 -5.84 -1.53 -4.29
CA ILE A 131 -5.19 -0.33 -3.78
C ILE A 131 -3.76 -0.63 -3.37
N LEU A 132 -2.83 0.25 -3.75
CA LEU A 132 -1.53 0.33 -3.14
C LEU A 132 -1.60 1.22 -1.91
N LEU A 133 -1.24 0.65 -0.76
CA LEU A 133 -0.99 1.38 0.46
C LEU A 133 0.51 1.65 0.59
N PHE A 134 0.92 2.90 0.67
CA PHE A 134 2.28 3.26 1.10
C PHE A 134 2.21 3.69 2.55
N ASP A 135 2.75 2.86 3.43
CA ASP A 135 2.99 3.20 4.83
C ASP A 135 4.31 3.95 4.94
N LEU A 136 4.31 5.21 5.38
CA LEU A 136 5.52 6.01 5.56
C LEU A 136 5.82 6.13 7.05
N GLU A 137 6.93 5.58 7.54
CA GLU A 137 7.39 5.78 8.93
C GLU A 137 8.17 7.08 9.16
#